data_AF-A0A1Y4BT50-F1
#
_entry.id   AF-A0A1Y4BT50-F1
#
_cell.length_a   1.000
_cell.length_b   1.000
_cell.length_c   1.000
_cell.angle_alpha   90.00
_cell.angle_beta   90.00
_cell.angle_gamma   90.00
#
_symmetry.space_group_name_H-M   'P 1'
#
loop_
_entity.id
_entity.type
_entity.pdbx_description
1 polymer ?
#
loop_
_entity_poly.entity_id
_entity_poly.type
_entity_poly.pdbx_seq_one_letter_code
_entity_poly.pdbx_strand_id
1 'polypeptide(L)'
;MRKSKKKARHAGSAARQADVGNAVTGNIPLLDCTTPSQPAQASVFEQLSRGEENAIRSTELSRLCGFKSVRELQSAIAKEREAGALILSTCQHGGGYYRPADGEDGKREINAFVGTLASRALNTLKAIKAARRELKTIDGQVTIDQIEAALMAVVNTHDDGTL
;
A
#
# COMPACT_ATOMS: atom_id res chain seq x y z
N MET A 1 52.67 41.87 1.13
CA MET A 1 53.74 40.84 1.05
C MET A 1 53.43 39.75 2.07
N ARG A 2 53.70 38.45 1.95
CA ARG A 2 54.17 37.53 0.91
C ARG A 2 54.25 36.15 1.64
N LYS A 3 53.75 35.09 1.00
CA LYS A 3 54.29 33.70 1.03
C LYS A 3 54.16 32.89 2.34
N SER A 4 53.40 31.79 2.37
CA SER A 4 53.75 30.42 1.90
C SER A 4 54.81 29.68 2.73
N LYS A 5 54.46 28.51 3.30
CA LYS A 5 55.22 27.22 3.26
C LYS A 5 54.57 26.21 4.24
N LYS A 6 54.00 25.07 3.84
CA LYS A 6 54.52 23.84 3.19
C LYS A 6 55.20 22.88 4.18
N LYS A 7 54.52 21.73 4.39
CA LYS A 7 54.96 20.35 4.74
C LYS A 7 56.03 20.14 5.83
N ALA A 8 55.76 19.18 6.72
CA ALA A 8 56.58 17.97 6.87
C ALA A 8 55.80 16.86 7.62
N ARG A 9 55.80 15.65 7.03
CA ARG A 9 55.54 14.38 7.73
C ARG A 9 56.91 13.80 8.10
N HIS A 10 57.03 13.16 9.25
CA HIS A 10 58.09 12.19 9.58
C HIS A 10 57.53 11.23 10.66
N ALA A 11 57.89 9.95 10.77
CA ALA A 11 58.59 8.98 9.92
C ALA A 11 58.51 7.60 10.63
N GLY A 12 58.70 6.49 9.90
CA GLY A 12 58.99 5.14 10.45
C GLY A 12 57.89 4.12 10.19
N SER A 13 57.76 3.57 8.97
CA SER A 13 58.42 2.34 8.50
C SER A 13 58.05 1.06 9.26
N ALA A 14 57.17 0.26 8.68
CA ALA A 14 57.31 -1.20 8.66
C ALA A 14 56.46 -1.77 7.52
N ALA A 15 57.13 -2.15 6.43
CA ALA A 15 56.58 -3.12 5.49
C ALA A 15 56.58 -4.49 6.17
N ARG A 16 55.46 -5.22 6.08
CA ARG A 16 55.45 -6.68 5.93
C ARG A 16 54.05 -7.16 5.54
N GLN A 17 54.00 -7.81 4.39
CA GLN A 17 52.89 -8.66 3.97
C GLN A 17 52.88 -9.96 4.78
N ALA A 18 51.72 -10.64 4.67
CA ALA A 18 51.42 -12.03 4.96
C ALA A 18 51.22 -12.40 6.43
N ASP A 19 49.99 -12.79 6.80
CA ASP A 19 49.60 -14.19 6.63
C ASP A 19 48.07 -14.33 6.51
N VAL A 20 47.62 -15.14 5.56
CA VAL A 20 46.25 -15.63 5.47
C VAL A 20 46.22 -16.92 6.27
N GLY A 21 45.68 -16.86 7.47
CA GLY A 21 45.47 -18.04 8.31
C GLY A 21 44.73 -17.61 9.57
N ASN A 22 43.76 -18.31 10.10
CA ASN A 22 43.12 -19.57 9.78
C ASN A 22 41.73 -19.41 10.44
N ALA A 23 40.67 -19.91 9.81
CA ALA A 23 39.32 -19.78 10.33
C ALA A 23 39.26 -20.33 11.77
N VAL A 24 39.09 -19.44 12.74
CA VAL A 24 38.59 -19.85 14.06
C VAL A 24 37.10 -20.08 13.85
N THR A 25 36.78 -21.33 13.51
CA THR A 25 35.45 -21.91 13.58
C THR A 25 35.01 -21.90 15.04
N GLY A 26 34.62 -20.72 15.52
CA GLY A 26 33.77 -20.62 16.69
C GLY A 26 32.45 -21.25 16.29
N ASN A 27 32.13 -22.40 16.87
CA ASN A 27 30.77 -22.96 16.89
C ASN A 27 29.88 -21.96 17.64
N ILE A 28 29.54 -20.85 16.99
CA ILE A 28 28.32 -20.13 17.28
C ILE A 28 27.26 -21.10 16.74
N PRO A 29 26.42 -21.74 17.58
CA PRO A 29 25.25 -22.38 17.04
C PRO A 29 24.56 -21.29 16.25
N LEU A 30 24.36 -21.52 14.95
CA LEU A 30 23.32 -20.84 14.22
C LEU A 30 22.07 -21.15 15.02
N LEU A 31 21.76 -20.29 16.00
CA LEU A 31 20.46 -20.25 16.60
C LEU A 31 19.58 -20.13 15.39
N ASP A 32 18.85 -21.20 15.11
CA ASP A 32 17.84 -21.26 14.10
C ASP A 32 16.99 -20.02 14.34
N CYS A 33 17.32 -18.96 13.62
CA CYS A 33 16.48 -17.79 13.47
C CYS A 33 15.37 -18.19 12.51
N THR A 34 14.69 -19.28 12.87
CA THR A 34 13.25 -19.38 12.88
C THR A 34 12.75 -18.18 13.68
N THR A 35 12.86 -17.00 13.08
CA THR A 35 11.78 -16.03 13.13
C THR A 35 10.54 -16.91 13.03
N PRO A 36 9.67 -16.98 14.05
CA PRO A 36 8.48 -17.81 13.94
C PRO A 36 7.87 -17.38 12.63
N SER A 37 7.91 -18.28 11.64
CA SER A 37 7.28 -18.08 10.35
C SER A 37 5.92 -17.57 10.74
N GLN A 38 5.62 -16.32 10.40
CA GLN A 38 4.37 -15.69 10.81
C GLN A 38 3.29 -16.74 10.56
N PRO A 39 2.40 -17.02 11.53
CA PRO A 39 1.31 -17.97 11.30
C PRO A 39 0.74 -17.59 9.95
N ALA A 40 0.77 -18.53 8.98
CA ALA A 40 0.54 -18.23 7.58
C ALA A 40 -0.71 -17.34 7.51
N GLN A 41 -0.51 -16.05 7.20
CA GLN A 41 -1.59 -15.08 7.29
C GLN A 41 -2.65 -15.57 6.31
N ALA A 42 -3.84 -15.85 6.82
CA ALA A 42 -4.91 -16.38 5.99
C ALA A 42 -5.26 -15.34 4.92
N SER A 43 -5.58 -15.82 3.71
CA SER A 43 -6.06 -14.96 2.62
C SER A 43 -7.29 -14.19 3.10
N VAL A 44 -7.22 -12.85 3.08
CA VAL A 44 -8.33 -12.02 3.54
C VAL A 44 -9.55 -12.29 2.68
N PHE A 45 -9.38 -12.38 1.37
CA PHE A 45 -10.46 -12.67 0.43
C PHE A 45 -11.23 -13.96 0.74
N GLU A 46 -10.56 -15.02 1.19
CA GLU A 46 -11.21 -16.30 1.50
C GLU A 46 -12.05 -16.24 2.79
N GLN A 47 -11.72 -15.34 3.72
CA GLN A 47 -12.47 -15.15 4.96
C GLN A 47 -13.72 -14.28 4.79
N LEU A 48 -13.89 -13.63 3.65
CA LEU A 48 -14.99 -12.72 3.40
C LEU A 48 -16.24 -13.46 2.90
N SER A 49 -17.37 -13.17 3.55
CA SER A 49 -18.70 -13.53 3.08
C SER A 49 -19.11 -12.69 1.87
N ARG A 50 -20.06 -13.22 1.09
CA ARG A 50 -20.65 -12.53 -0.07
C ARG A 50 -21.80 -11.62 0.36
N GLY A 51 -21.99 -10.51 -0.33
CA GLY A 51 -23.05 -9.53 -0.07
C GLY A 51 -22.68 -8.50 0.99
N GLU A 52 -23.13 -7.25 0.79
CA GLU A 52 -22.90 -6.12 1.70
C GLU A 52 -23.48 -6.38 3.09
N GLU A 53 -24.59 -7.11 3.18
CA GLU A 53 -25.23 -7.49 4.45
C GLU A 53 -24.34 -8.35 5.34
N ASN A 54 -23.35 -9.02 4.75
CA ASN A 54 -22.39 -9.88 5.45
C ASN A 54 -21.02 -9.21 5.63
N ALA A 55 -20.95 -7.88 5.54
CA ALA A 55 -19.71 -7.13 5.70
C ALA A 55 -19.10 -7.33 7.10
N ILE A 56 -17.84 -7.75 7.12
CA ILE A 56 -17.07 -7.98 8.35
C ILE A 56 -16.33 -6.71 8.73
N ARG A 57 -16.48 -6.29 9.99
CA ARG A 57 -15.80 -5.11 10.54
C ARG A 57 -14.28 -5.31 10.54
N SER A 58 -13.52 -4.24 10.34
CA SER A 58 -12.04 -4.31 10.25
C SER A 58 -11.38 -4.92 11.48
N THR A 59 -11.91 -4.65 12.68
CA THR A 59 -11.38 -5.21 13.94
C THR A 59 -11.60 -6.72 14.03
N GLU A 60 -12.80 -7.18 13.67
CA GLU A 60 -13.16 -8.60 13.64
C GLU A 60 -12.36 -9.35 12.57
N LEU A 61 -12.31 -8.81 11.35
CA LEU A 61 -11.55 -9.39 10.25
C LEU A 61 -10.06 -9.50 10.57
N SER A 62 -9.50 -8.50 11.25
CA SER A 62 -8.09 -8.54 11.67
C SER A 62 -7.82 -9.68 12.64
N ARG A 63 -8.75 -9.96 13.56
CA ARG A 63 -8.65 -11.08 14.50
C ARG A 63 -8.82 -12.41 13.78
N LEU A 64 -9.76 -12.51 12.84
CA LEU A 64 -10.02 -13.73 12.06
C LEU A 64 -8.82 -14.13 11.20
N CYS A 65 -8.17 -13.16 10.56
CA CYS A 65 -7.01 -13.42 9.69
C CYS A 65 -5.68 -13.49 10.45
N GLY A 66 -5.67 -13.28 11.77
CA GLY A 66 -4.46 -13.32 12.60
C GLY A 66 -3.53 -12.10 12.48
N PHE A 67 -4.05 -10.95 12.05
CA PHE A 67 -3.28 -9.70 12.01
C PHE A 67 -3.17 -9.06 13.39
N LYS A 68 -2.02 -8.44 13.68
CA LYS A 68 -1.80 -7.77 14.97
C LYS A 68 -2.50 -6.42 15.06
N SER A 69 -2.86 -5.84 13.91
CA SER A 69 -3.54 -4.55 13.85
C SER A 69 -4.37 -4.40 12.58
N VAL A 70 -5.32 -3.46 12.62
CA VAL A 70 -6.10 -3.06 11.44
C VAL A 70 -5.21 -2.49 10.33
N ARG A 71 -4.06 -1.89 10.66
CA ARG A 71 -3.11 -1.38 9.66
C ARG A 71 -2.47 -2.51 8.87
N GLU A 72 -2.10 -3.61 9.53
CA GLU A 72 -1.58 -4.80 8.86
C GLU A 72 -2.64 -5.43 7.96
N LEU A 73 -3.88 -5.54 8.45
CA LEU A 73 -5.02 -6.00 7.64
C LEU A 73 -5.20 -5.14 6.39
N GLN A 74 -5.20 -3.81 6.52
CA GLN A 74 -5.35 -2.90 5.39
C GLN A 74 -4.20 -3.02 4.38
N SER A 75 -2.98 -3.25 4.85
CA SER A 75 -1.83 -3.52 3.98
C SER A 75 -1.98 -4.83 3.22
N ALA A 76 -2.47 -5.89 3.88
CA ALA A 76 -2.75 -7.16 3.23
C ALA A 76 -3.86 -7.03 2.18
N ILE A 77 -4.97 -6.35 2.52
CA ILE A 77 -6.06 -6.06 1.58
C ILE A 77 -5.56 -5.28 0.35
N ALA A 78 -4.68 -4.28 0.55
CA ALA A 78 -4.10 -3.53 -0.56
C ALA A 78 -3.30 -4.43 -1.50
N LYS A 79 -2.45 -5.32 -0.95
CA LYS A 79 -1.68 -6.31 -1.74
C LYS A 79 -2.60 -7.28 -2.47
N GLU A 80 -3.64 -7.78 -1.81
CA GLU A 80 -4.61 -8.69 -2.43
C GLU A 80 -5.39 -8.00 -3.56
N ARG A 81 -5.82 -6.75 -3.37
CA ARG A 81 -6.47 -5.95 -4.43
C ARG A 81 -5.53 -5.69 -5.61
N GLU A 82 -4.25 -5.43 -5.36
CA GLU A 82 -3.23 -5.29 -6.40
C GLU A 82 -3.02 -6.59 -7.18
N ALA A 83 -3.12 -7.73 -6.49
CA ALA A 83 -3.12 -9.06 -7.10
C ALA A 83 -4.43 -9.43 -7.83
N GLY A 84 -5.45 -8.56 -7.80
CA GLY A 84 -6.73 -8.74 -8.50
C GLY A 84 -7.86 -9.32 -7.64
N ALA A 85 -7.70 -9.42 -6.31
CA ALA A 85 -8.77 -9.87 -5.42
C ALA A 85 -9.87 -8.80 -5.28
N LEU A 86 -11.10 -9.14 -5.62
CA LEU A 86 -12.25 -8.23 -5.57
C LEU A 86 -12.83 -8.14 -4.15
N ILE A 87 -12.13 -7.39 -3.30
CA ILE A 87 -12.54 -7.09 -1.93
C ILE A 87 -13.27 -5.75 -1.91
N LEU A 88 -14.58 -5.76 -1.70
CA LEU A 88 -15.38 -4.54 -1.57
C LEU A 88 -15.28 -3.98 -0.15
N SER A 89 -15.50 -2.67 0.01
CA SER A 89 -15.60 -2.05 1.33
C SER A 89 -16.73 -1.05 1.36
N THR A 90 -17.58 -1.15 2.39
CA THR A 90 -18.68 -0.23 2.64
C THR A 90 -18.41 0.59 3.90
N CYS A 91 -19.00 1.78 3.96
CA CYS A 91 -19.11 2.57 5.17
C CYS A 91 -20.53 2.51 5.78
N GLN A 92 -21.47 1.81 5.13
CA GLN A 92 -22.84 1.67 5.59
C GLN A 92 -22.92 0.69 6.77
N HIS A 93 -23.93 0.83 7.63
CA HIS A 93 -24.21 -0.07 8.76
C HIS A 93 -23.03 -0.39 9.70
N GLY A 94 -22.10 0.54 9.87
CA GLY A 94 -20.90 0.36 10.70
C GLY A 94 -19.66 -0.06 9.92
N GLY A 95 -19.79 -0.21 8.60
CA GLY A 95 -18.72 -0.44 7.64
C GLY A 95 -18.12 -1.84 7.71
N GLY A 96 -17.29 -2.16 6.73
CA GLY A 96 -16.61 -3.45 6.69
C GLY A 96 -16.16 -3.84 5.29
N TYR A 97 -15.70 -5.08 5.20
CA TYR A 97 -15.22 -5.70 3.97
C TYR A 97 -16.07 -6.93 3.63
N TYR A 98 -16.29 -7.17 2.35
CA TYR A 98 -17.08 -8.28 1.83
C TYR A 98 -16.70 -8.61 0.38
N ARG A 99 -17.19 -9.74 -0.11
CA ARG A 99 -17.16 -10.12 -1.53
C ARG A 99 -18.48 -9.74 -2.18
N PRO A 100 -18.50 -9.41 -3.49
CA PRO A 100 -19.77 -9.17 -4.16
C PRO A 100 -20.67 -10.40 -4.08
N ALA A 101 -21.98 -10.15 -3.93
CA ALA A 101 -23.01 -11.16 -4.13
C ALA A 101 -22.97 -11.72 -5.57
N ASP A 102 -23.68 -12.83 -5.81
CA ASP A 102 -23.82 -13.37 -7.16
C ASP A 102 -24.98 -12.67 -7.91
N GLY A 103 -24.93 -12.66 -9.24
CA GLY A 103 -26.01 -12.10 -10.07
C GLY A 103 -26.05 -10.57 -10.12
N GLU A 104 -27.26 -10.01 -10.18
CA GLU A 104 -27.48 -8.57 -10.36
C GLU A 104 -27.14 -7.75 -9.10
N ASP A 105 -27.31 -8.35 -7.92
CA ASP A 105 -26.99 -7.67 -6.65
C ASP A 105 -25.49 -7.42 -6.53
N GLY A 106 -24.66 -8.40 -6.90
CA GLY A 106 -23.20 -8.22 -6.97
C GLY A 106 -22.77 -7.13 -7.95
N LYS A 107 -23.41 -7.04 -9.11
CA LYS A 107 -23.11 -5.96 -10.08
C LYS A 107 -23.44 -4.59 -9.49
N ARG A 108 -24.57 -4.46 -8.78
CA ARG A 108 -24.96 -3.23 -8.09
C ARG A 108 -23.93 -2.84 -7.03
N GLU A 109 -23.49 -3.79 -6.21
CA GLU A 109 -22.45 -3.57 -5.19
C GLU A 109 -21.11 -3.14 -5.79
N ILE A 110 -20.68 -3.80 -6.87
CA ILE A 110 -19.44 -3.45 -7.57
C ILE A 110 -19.53 -2.03 -8.15
N ASN A 111 -20.64 -1.69 -8.82
CA ASN A 111 -20.85 -0.36 -9.37
C ASN A 111 -20.86 0.72 -8.29
N ALA A 112 -21.58 0.50 -7.19
CA ALA A 112 -21.59 1.41 -6.05
C ALA A 112 -20.19 1.60 -5.46
N PHE A 113 -19.41 0.51 -5.34
CA PHE A 113 -18.04 0.57 -4.86
C PHE A 113 -17.13 1.35 -5.82
N VAL A 114 -17.23 1.11 -7.12
CA VAL A 114 -16.48 1.84 -8.16
C VAL A 114 -16.83 3.33 -8.12
N GLY A 115 -18.10 3.70 -8.09
CA GLY A 115 -18.53 5.10 -7.99
C GLY A 115 -18.02 5.80 -6.73
N THR A 116 -17.98 5.08 -5.60
CA THR A 116 -17.43 5.61 -4.35
C THR A 116 -15.91 5.84 -4.45
N LEU A 117 -15.16 4.88 -5.01
CA LEU A 117 -13.71 5.03 -5.21
C LEU A 117 -13.39 6.14 -6.21
N ALA A 118 -14.13 6.21 -7.31
CA ALA A 118 -13.98 7.27 -8.31
C ALA A 118 -14.23 8.66 -7.69
N SER A 119 -15.30 8.82 -6.91
CA SER A 119 -15.58 10.06 -6.18
C SER A 119 -14.45 10.44 -5.21
N ARG A 120 -13.90 9.48 -4.46
CA ARG A 120 -12.75 9.74 -3.57
C ARG A 120 -11.49 10.13 -4.34
N ALA A 121 -11.22 9.45 -5.47
CA ALA A 121 -10.10 9.78 -6.33
C ALA A 121 -10.23 11.20 -6.89
N LEU A 122 -11.41 11.58 -7.40
CA LEU A 122 -11.71 12.93 -7.87
C LEU A 122 -11.46 14.00 -6.80
N ASN A 123 -11.96 13.79 -5.58
CA ASN A 123 -11.73 14.73 -4.48
C ASN A 123 -10.24 14.87 -4.14
N THR A 124 -9.49 13.76 -4.18
CA THR A 124 -8.04 13.75 -3.97
C THR A 124 -7.31 14.51 -5.09
N LEU A 125 -7.70 14.28 -6.35
CA LEU A 125 -7.13 15.01 -7.50
C LEU A 125 -7.39 16.51 -7.41
N LYS A 126 -8.60 16.92 -7.01
CA LYS A 126 -8.94 18.34 -6.79
C LYS A 126 -8.05 18.98 -5.72
N ALA A 127 -7.81 18.30 -4.60
CA ALA A 127 -6.90 18.78 -3.56
C ALA A 127 -5.46 18.92 -4.06
N ILE A 128 -4.96 17.93 -4.83
CA ILE A 128 -3.63 17.99 -5.45
C ILE A 128 -3.53 19.17 -6.42
N LYS A 129 -4.56 19.41 -7.25
CA LYS A 129 -4.59 20.57 -8.16
C LYS A 129 -4.51 21.90 -7.42
N ALA A 130 -5.26 22.03 -6.32
CA ALA A 130 -5.21 23.22 -5.47
C ALA A 130 -3.80 23.44 -4.90
N ALA A 131 -3.16 22.39 -4.37
CA ALA A 131 -1.80 22.47 -3.84
C ALA A 131 -0.77 22.83 -4.94
N ARG A 132 -0.88 22.24 -6.13
CA ARG A 132 0.04 22.54 -7.25
C ARG A 132 -0.13 23.97 -7.79
N ARG A 133 -1.36 24.50 -7.78
CA ARG A 133 -1.63 25.90 -8.15
C ARG A 133 -0.90 26.87 -7.21
N GLU A 134 -0.91 26.59 -5.92
CA GLU A 134 -0.18 27.39 -4.92
C GLU A 134 1.34 27.34 -5.15
N LEU A 135 1.86 26.19 -5.55
CA LEU A 135 3.29 26.02 -5.89
C LEU A 135 3.69 26.71 -7.21
N LYS A 136 2.79 27.43 -7.90
CA LYS A 136 3.02 28.13 -9.20
C LYS A 136 3.70 27.25 -10.26
N THR A 137 3.61 25.93 -10.13
CA THR A 137 4.21 24.99 -11.08
C THR A 137 3.22 24.81 -12.21
N ILE A 138 3.28 25.69 -13.21
CA ILE A 138 2.54 25.54 -14.46
C ILE A 138 3.39 24.63 -15.36
N ASP A 139 3.40 23.32 -15.13
CA ASP A 139 3.96 22.39 -16.11
C ASP A 139 3.25 21.04 -16.04
N GLY A 140 2.59 20.66 -17.16
CA GLY A 140 2.13 19.29 -17.42
C GLY A 140 0.68 18.95 -17.09
N GLN A 141 -0.25 19.91 -17.18
CA GLN A 141 -1.67 19.78 -16.78
C GLN A 141 -2.49 18.72 -17.55
N VAL A 142 -1.97 18.22 -18.67
CA VAL A 142 -2.68 17.28 -19.56
C VAL A 142 -2.94 15.91 -18.92
N THR A 143 -2.16 15.50 -17.91
CA THR A 143 -2.30 14.15 -17.32
C THR A 143 -3.38 14.03 -16.26
N ILE A 144 -3.54 15.04 -15.38
CA ILE A 144 -4.52 14.98 -14.29
C ILE A 144 -5.93 15.29 -14.80
N ASP A 145 -6.06 16.20 -15.76
CA ASP A 145 -7.35 16.57 -16.35
C ASP A 145 -7.98 15.39 -17.11
N GLN A 146 -7.17 14.59 -17.82
CA GLN A 146 -7.63 13.37 -18.51
C GLN A 146 -8.10 12.29 -17.53
N ILE A 147 -7.38 12.08 -16.43
CA ILE A 147 -7.78 11.12 -15.38
C ILE A 147 -9.06 11.58 -14.70
N GLU A 148 -9.19 12.89 -14.41
CA GLU A 148 -10.43 13.45 -13.87
C GLU A 148 -11.60 13.24 -14.84
N ALA A 149 -11.43 13.54 -16.12
CA ALA A 149 -12.48 13.35 -17.12
C ALA A 149 -12.94 11.88 -17.21
N ALA A 150 -11.99 10.93 -17.20
CA ALA A 150 -12.30 9.50 -17.20
C ALA A 150 -13.06 9.07 -15.93
N LEU A 151 -12.63 9.53 -14.75
CA LEU A 151 -13.29 9.23 -13.49
C LEU A 151 -14.68 9.87 -13.38
N MET A 152 -14.85 11.10 -13.89
CA MET A 152 -16.16 11.77 -13.95
C MET A 152 -17.14 11.01 -14.83
N ALA A 153 -16.69 10.44 -15.95
CA ALA A 153 -17.53 9.60 -16.79
C ALA A 153 -18.04 8.36 -16.03
N VAL A 154 -17.16 7.70 -15.27
CA VAL A 154 -17.54 6.53 -14.44
C VAL A 154 -18.55 6.88 -13.35
N VAL A 155 -18.43 8.05 -12.72
CA VAL A 155 -19.41 8.50 -11.71
C VAL A 155 -20.77 8.83 -12.37
N ASN A 156 -20.75 9.49 -13.53
CA ASN A 156 -21.96 9.95 -14.21
C ASN A 156 -22.75 8.81 -14.88
N THR A 157 -22.10 7.70 -15.26
CA THR A 157 -22.79 6.52 -15.84
C THR A 157 -23.80 5.83 -14.91
N HIS A 158 -23.91 6.29 -13.65
CA HIS A 158 -24.86 5.77 -12.67
C HIS A 158 -26.05 6.69 -12.39
N ASP A 159 -26.14 7.87 -13.01
CA ASP A 159 -27.23 8.84 -12.78
C ASP A 159 -28.36 8.76 -13.83
N ASP A 160 -28.21 7.97 -14.90
CA ASP A 160 -29.20 7.85 -16.00
C ASP A 160 -30.32 6.82 -15.74
N GLY A 161 -30.71 6.56 -14.49
CA GLY A 161 -31.52 5.38 -14.18
C GLY A 161 -32.40 5.40 -12.94
N THR A 162 -33.11 6.49 -12.64
CA THR A 162 -34.35 6.40 -11.85
C THR A 162 -35.32 7.54 -12.21
N LEU A 163 -36.32 7.24 -13.05
CA LEU A 163 -37.62 7.90 -13.09
C LEU A 163 -38.62 7.06 -12.30
#